data_AF-A0A7R9VK26-F1
#
_entry.id   AF-A0A7R9VK26-F1
#
_cell.length_a   1.000
_cell.length_b   1.000
_cell.length_c   1.000
_cell.angle_alpha   90.00
_cell.angle_beta   90.00
_cell.angle_gamma   90.00
#
_symmetry.space_group_name_H-M   'P 1'
#
loop_
_entity.id
_entity.type
_entity.pdbx_description
1 polymer ?
#
loop_
_entity_poly.entity_id
_entity_poly.type
_entity_poly.pdbx_seq_one_letter_code
_entity_poly.pdbx_strand_id
1 'polypeptide(L)'
;GLKGSCTACLLTINQASGQLHAANLGDSGFMVLGQPHASRGQMTHPDLEVRFRTGQLEHEFGRPYQIGHHEHASKPSDADLVSFYVMRGDIIVAGSDGLLDNVDEKTIAARLTQLLAEGA
;
A
#
# COMPACT_ATOMS: atom_id res chain seq x y z
N GLY A 1 -8.68 -14.39 27.78
CA GLY A 1 -8.06 -14.45 26.44
C GLY A 1 -6.64 -13.94 26.52
N LEU A 2 -5.80 -14.31 25.55
CA LEU A 2 -4.44 -13.76 25.44
C LEU A 2 -4.52 -12.31 24.96
N LYS A 3 -3.69 -11.44 25.53
CA LYS A 3 -3.57 -10.04 25.09
C LYS A 3 -2.64 -10.00 23.88
N GLY A 4 -3.04 -9.25 22.85
CA GLY A 4 -2.22 -9.03 21.66
C GLY A 4 -2.34 -7.58 21.18
N SER A 5 -1.53 -7.28 20.17
CA SER A 5 -1.53 -6.05 19.39
C SER A 5 -1.43 -6.39 17.91
N CYS A 6 -1.78 -5.43 17.05
CA CYS A 6 -1.59 -5.54 15.61
C CYS A 6 -1.39 -4.16 14.97
N THR A 7 -0.79 -4.18 13.79
CA THR A 7 -0.86 -3.09 12.82
C THR A 7 -2.19 -3.17 12.08
N ALA A 8 -2.56 -2.10 11.36
CA ALA A 8 -3.79 -2.05 10.59
C ALA A 8 -3.63 -1.15 9.35
N CYS A 9 -3.88 -1.71 8.17
CA CYS A 9 -3.98 -0.99 6.91
C CYS A 9 -5.41 -1.18 6.37
N LEU A 10 -6.19 -0.11 6.28
CA LEU A 10 -7.57 -0.13 5.83
C LEU A 10 -7.72 0.76 4.59
N LEU A 11 -8.40 0.24 3.57
CA LEU A 11 -8.71 0.97 2.35
C LEU A 11 -10.20 0.86 2.03
N THR A 12 -10.77 1.96 1.57
CA THR A 12 -12.12 2.02 1.02
C THR A 12 -12.08 2.77 -0.30
N ILE A 13 -12.86 2.32 -1.28
CA ILE A 13 -12.95 2.95 -2.60
C ILE A 13 -14.41 3.22 -2.90
N ASN A 14 -14.73 4.48 -3.15
CA ASN A 14 -16.01 4.84 -3.73
C ASN A 14 -15.99 4.50 -5.22
N GLN A 15 -16.64 3.40 -5.59
CA GLN A 15 -16.64 2.87 -6.96
C GLN A 15 -17.26 3.83 -7.99
N ALA A 16 -18.15 4.74 -7.58
CA ALA A 16 -18.80 5.69 -8.49
C ALA A 16 -17.86 6.85 -8.86
N SER A 17 -17.02 7.29 -7.94
CA SER A 17 -16.10 8.41 -8.15
C SER A 17 -14.65 8.00 -8.37
N GLY A 18 -14.27 6.78 -8.00
CA GLY A 18 -12.88 6.34 -7.92
C GLY A 18 -12.11 6.93 -6.72
N GLN A 19 -12.78 7.62 -5.79
CA GLN A 19 -12.10 8.16 -4.61
C GLN A 19 -11.71 7.04 -3.65
N LEU A 20 -10.40 6.93 -3.39
CA LEU A 20 -9.83 6.08 -2.38
C LEU A 20 -9.67 6.87 -1.08
N HIS A 21 -10.02 6.22 0.04
CA HIS A 21 -9.66 6.65 1.39
C HIS A 21 -8.93 5.50 2.06
N ALA A 22 -7.80 5.80 2.68
CA ALA A 22 -7.08 4.81 3.46
C ALA A 22 -6.61 5.38 4.80
N ALA A 23 -6.50 4.47 5.77
CA ALA A 23 -5.92 4.69 7.08
C ALA A 23 -4.89 3.59 7.32
N ASN A 24 -3.63 3.99 7.56
CA ASN A 24 -2.55 3.06 7.87
C ASN A 24 -1.98 3.33 9.26
N LEU A 25 -1.84 2.29 10.07
CA LEU A 25 -1.21 2.34 11.38
C LEU A 25 -0.22 1.17 11.52
N GLY A 26 1.05 1.51 11.66
CA GLY A 26 2.15 0.55 11.72
C GLY A 26 2.93 0.45 10.41
N ASP A 27 3.59 -0.70 10.22
CA ASP A 27 4.51 -1.00 9.11
C ASP A 27 3.90 -1.90 8.02
N SER A 28 2.65 -2.33 8.20
CA SER A 28 1.81 -2.75 7.08
C SER A 28 1.51 -1.56 6.18
N GLY A 29 0.96 -1.82 4.99
CA GLY A 29 0.69 -0.72 4.08
C GLY A 29 0.14 -1.14 2.73
N PHE A 30 0.16 -0.21 1.81
CA PHE A 30 -0.19 -0.47 0.42
C PHE A 30 0.59 0.41 -0.55
N MET A 31 0.62 -0.03 -1.80
CA MET A 31 1.11 0.74 -2.93
C MET A 31 0.10 0.71 -4.06
N VAL A 32 0.12 1.75 -4.89
CA VAL A 32 -0.67 1.86 -6.11
C VAL A 32 0.28 1.86 -7.29
N LEU A 33 0.09 0.89 -8.18
CA LEU A 33 0.79 0.80 -9.44
C LEU A 33 -0.14 1.18 -10.58
N GLY A 34 0.38 1.82 -11.61
CA GLY A 34 -0.39 2.12 -12.81
C GLY A 34 0.47 1.99 -14.06
N GLN A 35 -0.19 2.07 -15.22
CA GLN A 35 0.51 2.08 -16.49
C GLN A 35 1.51 3.24 -16.56
N PRO A 36 2.68 3.05 -17.18
CA PRO A 36 3.65 4.12 -17.40
C PRO A 36 3.00 5.31 -18.12
N HIS A 37 3.38 6.52 -17.72
CA HIS A 37 2.99 7.68 -18.49
C HIS A 37 3.78 7.68 -19.80
N ALA A 38 3.08 7.62 -20.95
CA ALA A 38 3.69 7.78 -22.25
C ALA A 38 4.21 9.23 -22.42
N SER A 39 5.40 9.50 -21.91
CA SER A 39 6.09 10.76 -22.15
C SER A 39 6.58 10.74 -23.60
N ARG A 40 5.92 11.53 -24.46
CA ARG A 40 6.29 11.86 -25.86
C ARG A 40 7.32 10.90 -26.50
N GLY A 41 6.86 9.75 -26.95
CA GLY A 41 7.58 8.92 -27.92
C GLY A 41 8.64 7.96 -27.37
N GLN A 42 8.83 7.85 -26.05
CA GLN A 42 9.58 6.74 -25.45
C GLN A 42 8.70 5.99 -24.46
N MET A 43 8.39 4.73 -24.79
CA MET A 43 7.90 3.78 -23.79
C MET A 43 9.07 3.43 -22.88
N THR A 44 9.13 4.06 -21.71
CA THR A 44 10.10 3.72 -20.67
C THR A 44 9.57 2.51 -19.91
N HIS A 45 10.01 1.32 -20.33
CA HIS A 45 9.66 0.00 -19.78
C HIS A 45 8.17 -0.43 -19.95
N PRO A 46 7.90 -1.72 -20.25
CA PRO A 46 6.53 -2.25 -20.27
C PRO A 46 5.95 -2.47 -18.86
N ASP A 47 6.76 -2.33 -17.81
CA ASP A 47 6.37 -2.67 -16.46
C ASP A 47 5.50 -1.58 -15.82
N LEU A 48 4.61 -1.96 -14.91
CA LEU A 48 3.83 -1.01 -14.13
C LEU A 48 4.75 -0.08 -13.32
N GLU A 49 4.33 1.17 -13.12
CA GLU A 49 5.04 2.14 -12.29
C GLU A 49 4.33 2.33 -10.95
N VAL A 50 5.09 2.34 -9.85
CA VAL A 50 4.57 2.73 -8.54
C VAL A 50 4.27 4.22 -8.55
N ARG A 51 3.01 4.58 -8.34
CA ARG A 51 2.51 5.96 -8.27
C ARG A 51 2.38 6.46 -6.84
N PHE A 52 2.16 5.54 -5.91
CA PHE A 52 1.99 5.85 -4.50
C PHE A 52 2.43 4.66 -3.65
N ARG A 53 3.01 4.93 -2.48
CA ARG A 53 3.28 3.96 -1.42
C ARG A 53 3.05 4.63 -0.08
N THR A 54 2.42 3.93 0.85
CA THR A 54 2.30 4.39 2.24
C THR A 54 3.66 4.42 2.92
N GLY A 55 3.88 5.41 3.79
CA GLY A 55 4.97 5.35 4.76
C GLY A 55 4.74 4.26 5.81
N GLN A 56 5.82 3.81 6.43
CA GLN A 56 5.77 2.96 7.62
C GLN A 56 5.70 3.87 8.86
N LEU A 57 4.70 3.64 9.72
CA LEU A 57 4.58 4.33 10.99
C LEU A 57 5.27 3.52 12.07
N GLU A 58 6.44 4.00 12.49
CA GLU A 58 7.29 3.37 13.49
C GLU A 58 7.70 4.37 14.58
N HIS A 59 7.80 3.89 15.82
CA HIS A 59 8.42 4.67 16.89
C HIS A 59 9.94 4.69 16.74
N GLU A 60 10.50 3.54 16.39
CA GLU A 60 11.91 3.22 16.14
C GLU A 60 11.95 2.09 15.11
N PHE A 61 13.10 1.89 14.45
CA PHE A 61 13.27 0.84 13.45
C PHE A 61 12.85 -0.54 13.99
N GLY A 62 11.89 -1.20 13.32
CA GLY A 62 11.37 -2.51 13.72
C GLY A 62 10.42 -2.47 14.92
N ARG A 63 9.93 -1.27 15.30
CA ARG A 63 8.95 -1.07 16.37
C ARG A 63 7.77 -0.24 15.84
N PRO A 64 6.81 -0.88 15.13
CA PRO A 64 5.68 -0.19 14.53
C PRO A 64 4.71 0.36 15.56
N TYR A 65 3.90 1.33 15.12
CA TYR A 65 2.67 1.70 15.82
C TYR A 65 1.70 0.53 15.78
N GLN A 66 1.04 0.23 16.90
CA GLN A 66 0.16 -0.93 17.00
C GLN A 66 -1.05 -0.65 17.88
N ILE A 67 -2.23 -1.08 17.43
CA ILE A 67 -3.45 -1.11 18.23
C ILE A 67 -3.37 -2.33 19.13
N GLY A 68 -3.75 -2.21 20.40
CA GLY A 68 -3.70 -3.33 21.33
C GLY A 68 -4.31 -3.05 22.68
N HIS A 69 -4.13 -4.00 23.60
CA HIS A 69 -4.73 -3.97 24.94
C HIS A 69 -3.81 -3.39 26.02
N HIS A 70 -2.64 -2.86 25.64
CA HIS A 70 -1.66 -2.29 26.58
C HIS A 70 -1.81 -0.77 26.69
N GLU A 71 -1.37 -0.21 27.82
CA GLU A 71 -1.52 1.21 28.13
C GLU A 71 -0.83 2.13 27.10
N HIS A 72 0.30 1.67 26.54
CA HIS A 72 1.05 2.39 25.51
C HIS A 72 0.63 2.06 24.07
N ALA A 73 -0.55 1.47 23.87
CA ALA A 73 -1.01 1.14 22.52
C ALA A 73 -1.30 2.41 21.74
N SER A 74 -0.93 2.40 20.46
CA SER A 74 -1.28 3.45 19.54
C SER A 74 -2.81 3.48 19.37
N LYS A 75 -3.36 4.68 19.20
CA LYS A 75 -4.79 4.87 18.99
C LYS A 75 -5.10 4.79 17.50
N PRO A 76 -6.32 4.38 17.11
CA PRO A 76 -6.76 4.49 15.71
C PRO A 76 -6.64 5.93 15.15
N SER A 77 -6.72 6.95 16.00
CA SER A 77 -6.54 8.35 15.62
C SER A 77 -5.11 8.72 15.23
N ASP A 78 -4.14 7.86 15.54
CA ASP A 78 -2.72 8.07 15.21
C ASP A 78 -2.38 7.53 13.82
N ALA A 79 -3.37 6.98 13.09
CA ALA A 79 -3.19 6.44 11.75
C ALA A 79 -2.91 7.55 10.74
N ASP A 80 -2.02 7.27 9.79
CA ASP A 80 -1.81 8.11 8.62
C ASP A 80 -3.01 7.96 7.68
N LEU A 81 -3.63 9.09 7.37
CA LEU A 81 -4.80 9.16 6.51
C LEU A 81 -4.42 9.69 5.14
N VAL A 82 -4.82 8.97 4.10
CA VAL A 82 -4.65 9.41 2.71
C VAL A 82 -5.97 9.33 1.95
N SER A 83 -6.20 10.30 1.07
CA SER A 83 -7.30 10.25 0.12
C SER A 83 -6.88 10.86 -1.21
N PHE A 84 -7.14 10.11 -2.27
CA PHE A 84 -6.87 10.51 -3.65
C PHE A 84 -7.75 9.70 -4.60
N TYR A 85 -7.80 10.10 -5.86
CA TYR A 85 -8.55 9.37 -6.88
C TYR A 85 -7.65 8.30 -7.52
N VAL A 86 -8.16 7.08 -7.59
CA VAL A 86 -7.57 6.01 -8.39
C VAL A 86 -8.23 5.97 -9.76
N MET A 87 -7.46 5.59 -10.77
CA MET A 87 -7.91 5.51 -12.14
C MET A 87 -8.18 4.07 -12.55
N ARG A 88 -9.04 3.89 -13.56
CA ARG A 88 -9.22 2.57 -14.18
C ARG A 88 -7.87 2.05 -14.68
N GLY A 89 -7.54 0.82 -14.30
CA GLY A 89 -6.26 0.17 -14.65
C GLY A 89 -5.16 0.37 -13.61
N ASP A 90 -5.40 1.16 -12.56
CA ASP A 90 -4.53 1.14 -11.39
C ASP A 90 -4.70 -0.18 -10.63
N ILE A 91 -3.59 -0.70 -10.10
CA ILE A 91 -3.52 -1.90 -9.28
C ILE A 91 -3.11 -1.49 -7.87
N ILE A 92 -3.87 -1.94 -6.89
CA ILE A 92 -3.58 -1.71 -5.48
C ILE A 92 -3.01 -3.00 -4.90
N VAL A 93 -1.80 -2.91 -4.33
CA VAL A 93 -1.17 -4.01 -3.60
C VAL A 93 -1.13 -3.62 -2.13
N ALA A 94 -1.88 -4.34 -1.30
CA ALA A 94 -1.84 -4.20 0.15
C ALA A 94 -1.16 -5.42 0.76
N GLY A 95 -0.36 -5.21 1.81
CA GLY A 95 0.39 -6.27 2.46
C GLY A 95 0.96 -5.85 3.81
N SER A 96 1.45 -6.83 4.55
CA SER A 96 2.22 -6.59 5.77
C SER A 96 3.71 -6.38 5.47
N ASP A 97 4.46 -6.04 6.51
CA ASP A 97 5.93 -6.02 6.57
C ASP A 97 6.58 -7.26 5.91
N GLY A 98 6.02 -8.45 6.13
CA GLY A 98 6.48 -9.70 5.53
C GLY A 98 6.56 -9.67 3.99
N LEU A 99 5.71 -8.90 3.30
CA LEU A 99 5.84 -8.63 1.87
C LEU A 99 6.70 -7.38 1.62
N LEU A 100 6.38 -6.28 2.29
CA LEU A 100 6.87 -4.94 1.96
C LEU A 100 8.36 -4.71 2.28
N ASP A 101 8.91 -5.52 3.18
CA ASP A 101 10.34 -5.50 3.55
C ASP A 101 11.17 -6.49 2.72
N ASN A 102 10.54 -7.56 2.21
CA ASN A 102 11.25 -8.67 1.57
C ASN A 102 11.22 -8.62 0.04
N VAL A 103 10.31 -7.87 -0.56
CA VAL A 103 10.17 -7.77 -2.02
C VAL A 103 10.19 -6.31 -2.45
N ASP A 104 11.14 -5.95 -3.30
CA ASP A 104 11.24 -4.59 -3.80
C ASP A 104 10.14 -4.26 -4.83
N GLU A 105 9.86 -2.97 -4.97
CA GLU A 105 8.80 -2.46 -5.83
C GLU A 105 8.94 -2.86 -7.30
N LYS A 106 10.17 -2.96 -7.82
CA LYS A 106 10.39 -3.34 -9.22
C LYS A 106 10.06 -4.80 -9.45
N THR A 107 10.41 -5.67 -8.50
CA THR A 107 10.03 -7.09 -8.54
C THR A 107 8.51 -7.27 -8.48
N ILE A 108 7.81 -6.52 -7.62
CA ILE A 108 6.34 -6.53 -7.56
C ILE A 108 5.75 -6.06 -8.89
N ALA A 109 6.21 -4.92 -9.42
CA ALA A 109 5.75 -4.36 -10.69
C ALA A 109 5.91 -5.33 -11.86
N ALA A 110 7.11 -5.90 -12.03
CA ALA A 110 7.39 -6.84 -13.10
C ALA A 110 6.51 -8.10 -12.99
N ARG A 111 6.30 -8.62 -11.78
CA ARG A 111 5.44 -9.80 -11.58
C ARG A 111 3.98 -9.50 -11.92
N LEU A 112 3.47 -8.33 -11.54
CA LEU A 112 2.11 -7.92 -11.87
C LEU A 112 1.93 -7.67 -13.36
N THR A 113 2.92 -7.07 -14.03
CA THR A 113 2.91 -6.92 -15.50
C THR A 113 2.83 -8.28 -16.19
N GLN A 114 3.63 -9.25 -15.74
CA GLN A 114 3.57 -10.61 -16.27
C GLN A 114 2.18 -11.25 -16.07
N LEU A 115 1.63 -11.16 -14.87
CA LEU A 115 0.30 -11.72 -14.56
C LEU A 115 -0.81 -11.12 -15.42
N LEU A 116 -0.78 -9.81 -15.66
CA LEU A 116 -1.73 -9.13 -16.55
C LEU A 116 -1.57 -9.60 -18.01
N ALA A 117 -0.32 -9.78 -18.48
CA ALA A 117 -0.05 -10.31 -19.82
C ALA A 117 -0.53 -11.77 -19.98
N GLU A 118 -0.57 -12.53 -18.89
CA GLU A 118 -1.12 -13.89 -18.82
C GLU A 118 -2.67 -13.91 -18.74
N GLY A 119 -3.32 -12.74 -18.65
CA GLY A 119 -4.78 -12.59 -18.70
C GLY A 119 -5.49 -12.61 -17.34
N ALA A 120 -4.76 -12.34 -16.25
CA ALA A 120 -5.34 -12.10 -14.93
C ALA A 120 -6.26 -10.86 -14.88
#